data_AF-A0AAU6C9Q8-F1
#
_entry.id   AF-A0AAU6C9Q8-F1
#
_cell.length_a   1.000
_cell.length_b   1.000
_cell.length_c   1.000
_cell.angle_alpha   90.00
_cell.angle_beta   90.00
_cell.angle_gamma   90.00
#
_symmetry.space_group_name_H-M   'P 1'
#
loop_
_entity.id
_entity.type
_entity.pdbx_description
1 polymer ?
#
loop_
_entity_poly.entity_id
_entity_poly.type
_entity_poly.pdbx_seq_one_letter_code
_entity_poly.pdbx_strand_id
1 'polypeptide(L)'
;MRRAPNIAVIYYSRKGTVHALAQAAAAGAGTGGAHVRLLRVPGDPQGGERADLHGIPVAAPEDLRWADGVVLGTPTYYGNISSPLKRFIESASALWREGALADRVVTAITTSNSPHGGRETTLLALYQSMYHWGALILSAGTTDEAFTAAGANPYGVCAPSDQEGAVGAAPLWAAQTLGVRVSRAAARMAAGRDDPPAGGPGRIAVICDPREGATRALAAALAEGAMAAGAEVRLLPVGASRHWGSRGATPADVEWADAVAMGAHARIGTVSPLLLQFIEECEPLRASGRLDGKAATGFVTTSHPHSGSESALLAFYNAMHHWGAVIVPPGYTDPSITTAGGNPYGISHTAADGPLPSRETLAAAVFQGGRLARVTTQLRGPTRPAAAAPARPADAQAAR
;
A
#
# COMPACT_ATOMS: atom_id res chain seq x y z
N MET A 1 8.83 14.14 23.20
CA MET A 1 7.96 14.69 22.14
C MET A 1 8.27 13.95 20.84
N ARG A 2 7.27 13.43 20.12
CA ARG A 2 7.50 12.65 18.88
C ARG A 2 8.01 13.56 17.75
N ARG A 3 9.04 13.12 17.02
CA ARG A 3 9.65 13.86 15.90
C ARG A 3 8.67 13.97 14.72
N ALA A 4 8.67 15.09 14.02
CA ALA A 4 7.96 15.28 12.76
C ALA A 4 8.50 14.31 11.68
N PRO A 5 7.66 13.59 10.93
CA PRO A 5 8.11 12.68 9.88
C PRO A 5 8.69 13.46 8.70
N ASN A 6 9.61 12.85 7.98
CA ASN A 6 10.13 13.35 6.71
C ASN A 6 9.31 12.78 5.56
N ILE A 7 8.82 13.61 4.65
CA ILE A 7 8.07 13.20 3.47
C ILE A 7 8.76 13.69 2.21
N ALA A 8 9.10 12.76 1.31
CA ALA A 8 9.58 13.09 -0.03
C ALA A 8 8.43 12.99 -1.04
N VAL A 9 8.16 14.07 -1.77
CA VAL A 9 7.26 14.07 -2.93
C VAL A 9 8.13 14.09 -4.17
N ILE A 10 8.29 12.93 -4.81
CA ILE A 10 9.20 12.72 -5.94
C ILE A 10 8.37 12.46 -7.18
N TYR A 11 8.52 13.27 -8.22
CA TYR A 11 7.68 13.15 -9.40
C TYR A 11 8.41 13.49 -10.70
N TYR A 12 7.99 12.88 -11.80
CA TYR A 12 8.26 13.39 -13.14
C TYR A 12 7.04 14.16 -13.65
N SER A 13 7.25 15.34 -14.23
CA SER A 13 6.18 16.09 -14.92
C SER A 13 6.73 16.76 -16.16
N ARG A 14 6.12 16.48 -17.31
CA ARG A 14 6.45 17.19 -18.55
C ARG A 14 5.66 18.48 -18.72
N LYS A 15 4.34 18.42 -18.48
CA LYS A 15 3.38 19.50 -18.75
C LYS A 15 2.94 20.30 -17.52
N GLY A 16 3.38 19.92 -16.33
CA GLY A 16 3.03 20.61 -15.08
C GLY A 16 1.81 20.04 -14.35
N THR A 17 0.99 19.17 -14.95
CA THR A 17 -0.19 18.59 -14.26
C THR A 17 0.20 17.71 -13.07
N VAL A 18 1.18 16.82 -13.25
CA VAL A 18 1.73 16.01 -12.13
C VAL A 18 2.41 16.91 -11.11
N HIS A 19 3.07 17.99 -11.53
CA HIS A 19 3.68 18.96 -10.62
C HIS A 19 2.63 19.64 -9.74
N ALA A 20 1.50 20.06 -10.29
CA ALA A 20 0.42 20.67 -9.53
C ALA A 20 -0.15 19.72 -8.47
N LEU A 21 -0.37 18.44 -8.82
CA LEU A 21 -0.76 17.41 -7.84
C LEU A 21 0.34 17.19 -6.78
N ALA A 22 1.61 17.18 -7.17
CA ALA A 22 2.74 17.01 -6.26
C ALA A 22 2.87 18.19 -5.29
N GLN A 23 2.66 19.43 -5.73
CA GLN A 23 2.62 20.61 -4.88
C GLN A 23 1.47 20.53 -3.87
N ALA A 24 0.28 20.12 -4.31
CA ALA A 24 -0.86 19.94 -3.42
C ALA A 24 -0.59 18.85 -2.36
N ALA A 25 -0.03 17.71 -2.76
CA ALA A 25 0.38 16.65 -1.84
C ALA A 25 1.46 17.11 -0.85
N ALA A 26 2.45 17.88 -1.32
CA ALA A 26 3.49 18.46 -0.47
C ALA A 26 2.91 19.44 0.56
N ALA A 27 1.99 20.32 0.14
CA ALA A 27 1.29 21.23 1.04
C ALA A 27 0.48 20.47 2.10
N GLY A 28 -0.25 19.42 1.68
CA GLY A 28 -0.99 18.55 2.58
C GLY A 28 -0.11 17.83 3.60
N ALA A 29 1.04 17.29 3.17
CA ALA A 29 2.00 16.67 4.07
C ALA A 29 2.55 17.65 5.11
N GLY A 30 2.81 18.91 4.70
CA GLY A 30 3.19 20.00 5.58
C GLY A 30 2.12 20.34 6.63
N THR A 31 0.84 20.43 6.23
CA THR A 31 -0.30 20.60 7.15
C THR A 31 -0.42 19.42 8.13
N GLY A 32 -0.07 18.21 7.68
CA GLY A 32 0.06 17.01 8.53
C GLY A 32 1.21 17.07 9.54
N GLY A 33 2.08 18.09 9.45
CA GLY A 33 3.20 18.31 10.36
C GLY A 33 4.50 17.65 9.91
N ALA A 34 4.64 17.28 8.64
CA ALA A 34 5.88 16.71 8.10
C ALA A 34 6.90 17.78 7.70
N HIS A 35 8.18 17.40 7.73
CA HIS A 35 9.20 18.06 6.91
C HIS A 35 9.10 17.53 5.49
N VAL A 36 8.96 18.40 4.50
CA VAL A 36 8.66 17.99 3.12
C VAL A 36 9.78 18.38 2.18
N ARG A 37 10.20 17.45 1.31
CA ARG A 37 11.00 17.72 0.12
C ARG A 37 10.16 17.48 -1.12
N LEU A 38 9.94 18.54 -1.91
CA LEU A 38 9.33 18.45 -3.24
C LEU A 38 10.46 18.35 -4.27
N LEU A 39 10.52 17.22 -4.97
CA LEU A 39 11.66 16.84 -5.79
C LEU A 39 11.20 16.42 -7.18
N ARG A 40 11.84 16.95 -8.22
CA ARG A 40 11.58 16.53 -9.60
C ARG A 40 12.53 15.40 -10.01
N VAL A 41 12.03 14.52 -10.86
CA VAL A 41 12.85 13.58 -11.64
C VAL A 41 13.03 14.20 -13.02
N PRO A 42 14.26 14.43 -13.51
CA PRO A 42 14.47 15.08 -14.80
C PRO A 42 14.09 14.15 -15.96
N GLY A 43 13.41 14.72 -16.96
CA GLY A 43 13.13 14.05 -18.22
C GLY A 43 14.35 13.93 -19.14
N ASP A 44 14.13 13.38 -20.32
CA ASP A 44 15.16 13.39 -21.37
C ASP A 44 15.32 14.82 -21.92
N PRO A 45 16.55 15.26 -22.30
CA PRO A 45 16.79 16.64 -22.74
C PRO A 45 15.93 17.12 -23.91
N GLN A 46 15.52 16.22 -24.80
CA GLN A 46 14.64 16.51 -25.94
C GLN A 46 13.15 16.35 -25.62
N GLY A 47 12.80 16.00 -24.38
CA GLY A 47 11.47 15.59 -23.97
C GLY A 47 10.43 16.71 -23.88
N GLY A 48 10.84 17.98 -24.07
CA GLY A 48 9.94 19.13 -23.99
C GLY A 48 9.37 19.36 -22.58
N GLU A 49 10.18 19.16 -21.54
CA GLU A 49 9.83 19.55 -20.17
C GLU A 49 9.67 21.08 -20.10
N ARG A 50 8.64 21.56 -19.40
CA ARG A 50 8.43 23.00 -19.25
C ARG A 50 9.58 23.62 -18.44
N ALA A 51 10.07 24.76 -18.92
CA ALA A 51 11.22 25.45 -18.33
C ALA A 51 11.00 25.92 -16.88
N ASP A 52 9.76 26.22 -16.49
CA ASP A 52 9.41 26.64 -15.12
C ASP A 52 9.62 25.51 -14.09
N LEU A 53 9.68 24.25 -14.53
CA LEU A 53 9.97 23.12 -13.66
C LEU A 53 11.45 22.96 -13.33
N HIS A 54 12.36 23.58 -14.11
CA HIS A 54 13.81 23.37 -13.95
C HIS A 54 14.37 23.94 -12.64
N GLY A 55 13.65 24.87 -11.99
CA GLY A 55 14.00 25.43 -10.69
C GLY A 55 13.71 24.51 -9.50
N ILE A 56 12.98 23.41 -9.70
CA ILE A 56 12.69 22.44 -8.62
C ILE A 56 13.92 21.53 -8.43
N PRO A 57 14.35 21.27 -7.17
CA PRO A 57 15.48 20.38 -6.88
C PRO A 57 15.27 18.98 -7.46
N VAL A 58 16.37 18.38 -7.94
CA VAL A 58 16.35 17.04 -8.54
C VAL A 58 16.43 15.98 -7.45
N ALA A 59 15.58 14.96 -7.54
CA ALA A 59 15.57 13.83 -6.63
C ALA A 59 16.86 12.98 -6.75
N ALA A 60 17.42 12.60 -5.61
CA ALA A 60 18.52 11.65 -5.49
C ALA A 60 18.06 10.42 -4.66
N PRO A 61 18.72 9.26 -4.79
CA PRO A 61 18.42 8.10 -3.95
C PRO A 61 18.43 8.41 -2.45
N GLU A 62 19.33 9.30 -2.00
CA GLU A 62 19.45 9.72 -0.61
C GLU A 62 18.16 10.35 -0.05
N ASP A 63 17.32 10.94 -0.91
CA ASP A 63 16.01 11.45 -0.51
C ASP A 63 15.06 10.35 -0.07
N LEU A 64 15.16 9.15 -0.67
CA LEU A 64 14.40 7.97 -0.25
C LEU A 64 14.87 7.46 1.12
N ARG A 65 16.18 7.55 1.40
CA ARG A 65 16.74 7.19 2.72
C ARG A 65 16.26 8.17 3.80
N TRP A 66 16.21 9.46 3.46
CA TRP A 66 15.78 10.53 4.36
C TRP A 66 14.29 10.45 4.72
N ALA A 67 13.44 10.04 3.78
CA ALA A 67 11.98 10.11 3.89
C ALA A 67 11.35 8.93 4.64
N ASP A 68 10.55 9.19 5.67
CA ASP A 68 9.72 8.18 6.35
C ASP A 68 8.50 7.76 5.51
N GLY A 69 8.03 8.68 4.65
CA GLY A 69 7.00 8.40 3.64
C GLY A 69 7.29 9.08 2.30
N VAL A 70 6.83 8.47 1.22
CA VAL A 70 7.11 8.89 -0.16
C VAL A 70 5.80 9.00 -0.95
N VAL A 71 5.61 10.13 -1.62
CA VAL A 71 4.58 10.30 -2.65
C VAL A 71 5.28 10.27 -4.01
N LEU A 72 4.96 9.28 -4.84
CA LEU A 72 5.54 9.12 -6.16
C LEU A 72 4.57 9.62 -7.25
N GLY A 73 5.04 10.48 -8.15
CA GLY A 73 4.23 11.08 -9.21
C GLY A 73 4.74 10.80 -10.61
N THR A 74 3.85 10.41 -11.53
CA THR A 74 4.20 10.21 -12.95
C THR A 74 3.03 10.51 -13.88
N PRO A 75 3.25 11.00 -15.11
CA PRO A 75 2.25 10.87 -16.16
C PRO A 75 2.04 9.39 -16.52
N THR A 76 0.86 9.09 -17.06
CA THR A 76 0.54 7.78 -17.61
C THR A 76 1.03 7.65 -19.05
N TYR A 77 1.74 6.56 -19.33
CA TYR A 77 2.10 6.11 -20.67
C TYR A 77 1.67 4.66 -20.86
N TYR A 78 0.65 4.42 -21.68
CA TYR A 78 0.11 3.08 -21.97
C TYR A 78 -0.24 2.27 -20.70
N GLY A 79 -0.79 2.94 -19.69
CA GLY A 79 -1.09 2.29 -18.40
C GLY A 79 0.14 1.96 -17.55
N ASN A 80 1.29 2.58 -17.82
CA ASN A 80 2.53 2.38 -17.09
C ASN A 80 3.17 3.73 -16.70
N ILE A 81 4.18 3.65 -15.82
CA ILE A 81 4.95 4.80 -15.36
C ILE A 81 5.86 5.34 -16.46
N SER A 82 6.25 6.60 -16.32
CA SER A 82 7.16 7.24 -17.25
C SER A 82 8.58 6.67 -17.17
N SER A 83 9.31 6.66 -18.30
CA SER A 83 10.71 6.21 -18.32
C SER A 83 11.61 7.03 -17.37
N PRO A 84 11.47 8.36 -17.20
CA PRO A 84 12.26 9.09 -16.21
C PRO A 84 12.03 8.60 -14.78
N LEU A 85 10.77 8.41 -14.37
CA LEU A 85 10.48 7.90 -13.03
C LEU A 85 11.02 6.47 -12.85
N LYS A 86 10.87 5.61 -13.87
CA LYS A 86 11.41 4.24 -13.81
C LYS A 86 12.92 4.24 -13.58
N ARG A 87 13.69 5.09 -14.27
CA ARG A 87 15.15 5.21 -14.08
C ARG A 87 15.51 5.66 -12.67
N PHE A 88 14.75 6.59 -12.08
CA PHE A 88 14.95 6.99 -10.68
C PHE A 88 14.68 5.83 -9.71
N ILE A 89 13.62 5.05 -9.92
CA ILE A 89 13.32 3.89 -9.07
C ILE A 89 14.43 2.82 -9.19
N GLU A 90 14.96 2.61 -10.39
CA GLU A 90 16.07 1.67 -10.64
C GLU A 90 17.37 2.11 -9.98
N SER A 91 17.64 3.41 -9.85
CA SER A 91 18.85 3.89 -9.15
C SER A 91 18.83 3.61 -7.64
N ALA A 92 17.66 3.26 -7.07
CA ALA A 92 17.52 2.90 -5.66
C ALA A 92 17.95 1.45 -5.33
N SER A 93 18.49 0.66 -6.27
CA SER A 93 18.87 -0.74 -6.04
C SER A 93 19.85 -0.95 -4.88
N ALA A 94 20.76 0.01 -4.62
CA ALA A 94 21.67 -0.08 -3.47
C ALA A 94 20.90 0.02 -2.14
N LEU A 95 19.99 0.99 -2.02
CA LEU A 95 19.14 1.17 -0.85
C LEU A 95 18.22 -0.03 -0.62
N TRP A 96 17.69 -0.61 -1.71
CA TRP A 96 16.90 -1.83 -1.65
C TRP A 96 17.70 -3.01 -1.08
N ARG A 97 18.93 -3.26 -1.58
CA ARG A 97 19.80 -4.32 -1.06
C ARG A 97 20.15 -4.15 0.42
N GLU A 98 20.23 -2.91 0.89
CA GLU A 98 20.49 -2.57 2.29
C GLU A 98 19.22 -2.65 3.18
N GLY A 99 18.05 -2.90 2.59
CA GLY A 99 16.76 -2.87 3.32
C GLY A 99 16.30 -1.47 3.73
N ALA A 100 16.94 -0.40 3.25
CA ALA A 100 16.66 0.97 3.67
C ALA A 100 15.29 1.51 3.20
N LEU A 101 14.68 0.82 2.22
CA LEU A 101 13.36 1.12 1.65
C LEU A 101 12.23 0.32 2.31
N ALA A 102 12.56 -0.64 3.17
CA ALA A 102 11.58 -1.39 3.95
C ALA A 102 10.79 -0.45 4.87
N ASP A 103 9.51 -0.75 5.05
CA ASP A 103 8.60 -0.06 5.97
C ASP A 103 8.36 1.44 5.67
N ARG A 104 8.87 1.97 4.54
CA ARG A 104 8.53 3.31 4.08
C ARG A 104 7.07 3.36 3.65
N VAL A 105 6.34 4.38 4.10
CA VAL A 105 4.94 4.54 3.69
C VAL A 105 4.90 5.17 2.31
N VAL A 106 4.41 4.44 1.30
CA VAL A 106 4.38 4.90 -0.09
C VAL A 106 2.96 5.07 -0.57
N THR A 107 2.70 6.15 -1.30
CA THR A 107 1.48 6.34 -2.08
C THR A 107 1.81 7.03 -3.40
N ALA A 108 0.83 7.18 -4.29
CA ALA A 108 1.09 7.61 -5.65
C ALA A 108 0.04 8.55 -6.23
N ILE A 109 0.50 9.37 -7.19
CA ILE A 109 -0.31 10.29 -7.97
C ILE A 109 -0.02 10.12 -9.47
N THR A 110 -1.04 10.29 -10.32
CA THR A 110 -0.85 10.19 -11.78
C THR A 110 -1.75 11.12 -12.58
N THR A 111 -1.41 11.37 -13.84
CA THR A 111 -2.28 12.10 -14.78
C THR A 111 -2.28 11.48 -16.17
N SER A 112 -3.42 11.53 -16.86
CA SER A 112 -3.52 11.13 -18.28
C SER A 112 -4.48 12.04 -19.06
N ASN A 113 -4.32 12.09 -20.38
CA ASN A 113 -5.09 12.96 -21.28
C ASN A 113 -6.50 12.46 -21.60
N SER A 114 -6.87 11.24 -21.17
CA SER A 114 -8.22 10.70 -21.32
C SER A 114 -8.68 10.02 -20.03
N PRO A 115 -9.99 10.02 -19.72
CA PRO A 115 -10.52 9.44 -18.48
C PRO A 115 -10.07 7.99 -18.23
N HIS A 116 -10.11 7.15 -19.26
CA HIS A 116 -9.72 5.73 -19.21
C HIS A 116 -8.33 5.47 -19.81
N GLY A 117 -7.46 6.49 -19.84
CA GLY A 117 -6.12 6.39 -20.45
C GLY A 117 -5.10 5.53 -19.69
N GLY A 118 -5.55 4.69 -18.73
CA GLY A 118 -4.68 3.82 -17.93
C GLY A 118 -4.19 4.41 -16.60
N ARG A 119 -4.96 5.33 -15.98
CA ARG A 119 -4.57 5.95 -14.69
C ARG A 119 -4.42 4.92 -13.57
N GLU A 120 -5.41 4.05 -13.43
CA GLU A 120 -5.41 2.98 -12.42
C GLU A 120 -4.26 2.01 -12.63
N THR A 121 -4.09 1.51 -13.86
CA THR A 121 -3.01 0.58 -14.19
C THR A 121 -1.63 1.19 -14.02
N THR A 122 -1.47 2.51 -14.24
CA THR A 122 -0.20 3.22 -13.96
C THR A 122 0.16 3.18 -12.49
N LEU A 123 -0.81 3.41 -11.59
CA LEU A 123 -0.60 3.36 -10.14
C LEU A 123 -0.27 1.92 -9.70
N LEU A 124 -1.00 0.94 -10.22
CA LEU A 124 -0.73 -0.48 -9.95
C LEU A 124 0.67 -0.91 -10.44
N ALA A 125 1.07 -0.49 -11.64
CA ALA A 125 2.39 -0.77 -12.21
C ALA A 125 3.51 -0.15 -11.36
N LEU A 126 3.31 1.06 -10.84
CA LEU A 126 4.24 1.68 -9.90
C LEU A 126 4.39 0.85 -8.62
N TYR A 127 3.27 0.38 -8.06
CA TYR A 127 3.28 -0.40 -6.82
C TYR A 127 3.99 -1.75 -6.95
N GLN A 128 4.10 -2.34 -8.14
CA GLN A 128 4.94 -3.53 -8.39
C GLN A 128 6.36 -3.35 -7.82
N SER A 129 6.99 -2.19 -8.06
CA SER A 129 8.31 -1.89 -7.51
C SER A 129 8.29 -1.71 -5.98
N MET A 130 7.19 -1.16 -5.44
CA MET A 130 7.05 -0.89 -4.01
C MET A 130 6.86 -2.18 -3.19
N TYR A 131 6.21 -3.19 -3.75
CA TYR A 131 6.16 -4.53 -3.17
C TYR A 131 7.57 -5.10 -2.98
N HIS A 132 8.44 -4.99 -3.98
CA HIS A 132 9.84 -5.44 -3.88
C HIS A 132 10.64 -4.69 -2.82
N TRP A 133 10.35 -3.40 -2.62
CA TRP A 133 10.97 -2.60 -1.56
C TRP A 133 10.58 -3.07 -0.15
N GLY A 134 9.50 -3.84 0.00
CA GLY A 134 8.89 -4.07 1.31
C GLY A 134 8.30 -2.79 1.89
N ALA A 135 7.92 -1.84 1.03
CA ALA A 135 7.25 -0.62 1.45
C ALA A 135 5.83 -0.90 1.94
N LEU A 136 5.27 0.01 2.73
CA LEU A 136 3.87 -0.02 3.14
C LEU A 136 3.07 0.81 2.14
N ILE A 137 2.19 0.16 1.37
CA ILE A 137 1.45 0.87 0.33
C ILE A 137 0.17 1.43 0.92
N LEU A 138 0.09 2.75 1.00
CA LEU A 138 -1.04 3.50 1.52
C LEU A 138 -1.98 3.87 0.37
N SER A 139 -3.13 3.21 0.35
CA SER A 139 -4.21 3.45 -0.61
C SER A 139 -4.90 4.80 -0.34
N ALA A 140 -5.48 5.40 -1.39
CA ALA A 140 -6.40 6.52 -1.22
C ALA A 140 -7.73 6.02 -0.60
N GLY A 141 -8.18 4.83 -1.00
CA GLY A 141 -9.49 4.31 -0.61
C GLY A 141 -10.63 4.99 -1.37
N THR A 142 -11.87 4.69 -0.98
CA THR A 142 -13.07 5.10 -1.75
C THR A 142 -14.14 5.79 -0.91
N THR A 143 -13.85 6.09 0.36
CA THR A 143 -14.85 6.55 1.34
C THR A 143 -14.64 7.99 1.80
N ASP A 144 -13.43 8.52 1.70
CA ASP A 144 -13.14 9.93 1.98
C ASP A 144 -13.73 10.82 0.86
N GLU A 145 -14.42 11.87 1.25
CA GLU A 145 -15.08 12.81 0.33
C GLU A 145 -14.12 13.45 -0.67
N ALA A 146 -12.87 13.72 -0.26
CA ALA A 146 -11.88 14.30 -1.15
C ALA A 146 -11.54 13.34 -2.30
N PHE A 147 -11.43 12.04 -2.02
CA PHE A 147 -11.14 11.04 -3.04
C PHE A 147 -12.35 10.75 -3.91
N THR A 148 -13.57 10.70 -3.35
CA THR A 148 -14.78 10.48 -4.14
C THR A 148 -15.06 11.65 -5.09
N ALA A 149 -14.84 12.89 -4.64
CA ALA A 149 -14.93 14.08 -5.49
C ALA A 149 -13.93 14.07 -6.66
N ALA A 150 -12.79 13.37 -6.51
CA ALA A 150 -11.77 13.20 -7.54
C ALA A 150 -11.94 11.91 -8.38
N GLY A 151 -13.09 11.24 -8.30
CA GLY A 151 -13.42 10.06 -9.11
C GLY A 151 -13.23 8.71 -8.41
N ALA A 152 -13.02 8.70 -7.09
CA ALA A 152 -12.97 7.50 -6.24
C ALA A 152 -11.97 6.43 -6.68
N ASN A 153 -10.81 6.84 -7.25
CA ASN A 153 -9.74 5.91 -7.58
C ASN A 153 -9.08 5.38 -6.28
N PRO A 154 -9.21 4.08 -5.96
CA PRO A 154 -8.72 3.53 -4.69
C PRO A 154 -7.20 3.50 -4.59
N TYR A 155 -6.52 3.41 -5.73
CA TYR A 155 -5.08 3.14 -5.83
C TYR A 155 -4.25 4.39 -5.53
N GLY A 156 -4.80 5.59 -5.67
CA GLY A 156 -4.08 6.85 -5.53
C GLY A 156 -4.84 8.01 -6.16
N VAL A 157 -4.28 9.22 -6.12
CA VAL A 157 -4.95 10.40 -6.69
C VAL A 157 -4.59 10.55 -8.16
N CYS A 158 -5.61 10.71 -9.00
CA CYS A 158 -5.41 10.95 -10.42
C CYS A 158 -6.15 12.20 -10.92
N ALA A 159 -5.62 12.82 -11.97
CA ALA A 159 -6.27 13.95 -12.63
C ALA A 159 -6.25 13.81 -14.16
N PRO A 160 -7.21 14.42 -14.87
CA PRO A 160 -7.04 14.71 -16.28
C PRO A 160 -5.82 15.60 -16.50
N SER A 161 -5.07 15.31 -17.57
CA SER A 161 -4.02 16.20 -18.04
C SER A 161 -4.45 16.94 -19.29
N ASP A 162 -4.24 18.25 -19.33
CA ASP A 162 -4.37 19.08 -20.53
C ASP A 162 -2.99 19.50 -21.08
N GLN A 163 -2.93 20.47 -21.98
CA GLN A 163 -1.65 20.99 -22.52
C GLN A 163 -1.09 22.14 -21.66
N GLU A 164 -1.96 22.77 -20.88
CA GLU A 164 -1.71 23.99 -20.11
C GLU A 164 -1.19 23.68 -18.69
N GLY A 165 -1.30 22.44 -18.24
CA GLY A 165 -0.91 22.04 -16.89
C GLY A 165 -2.00 22.28 -15.86
N ALA A 166 -3.24 22.56 -16.27
CA ALA A 166 -4.31 22.87 -15.33
C ALA A 166 -4.85 21.59 -14.67
N VAL A 167 -5.22 21.72 -13.40
CA VAL A 167 -5.80 20.64 -12.61
C VAL A 167 -7.01 21.20 -11.88
N GLY A 168 -8.14 20.50 -11.97
CA GLY A 168 -9.37 20.90 -11.28
C GLY A 168 -9.21 20.91 -9.76
N ALA A 169 -10.10 21.66 -9.08
CA ALA A 169 -10.04 21.81 -7.63
C ALA A 169 -10.19 20.48 -6.87
N ALA A 170 -11.03 19.56 -7.34
CA ALA A 170 -11.25 18.28 -6.68
C ALA A 170 -9.99 17.37 -6.65
N PRO A 171 -9.27 17.12 -7.77
CA PRO A 171 -7.99 16.39 -7.71
C PRO A 171 -6.91 17.09 -6.86
N LEU A 172 -6.86 18.42 -6.84
CA LEU A 172 -5.92 19.15 -5.97
C LEU A 172 -6.26 18.96 -4.48
N TRP A 173 -7.54 19.05 -4.12
CA TRP A 173 -8.01 18.78 -2.77
C TRP A 173 -7.70 17.33 -2.35
N ALA A 174 -7.99 16.36 -3.23
CA ALA A 174 -7.65 14.96 -3.01
C ALA A 174 -6.14 14.74 -2.80
N ALA A 175 -5.29 15.37 -3.61
CA ALA A 175 -3.84 15.28 -3.45
C ALA A 175 -3.38 15.88 -2.11
N GLN A 176 -3.96 16.99 -1.67
CA GLN A 176 -3.68 17.58 -0.36
C GLN A 176 -4.11 16.65 0.79
N THR A 177 -5.31 16.06 0.70
CA THR A 177 -5.79 15.05 1.66
C THR A 177 -4.87 13.84 1.69
N LEU A 178 -4.41 13.36 0.53
CA LEU A 178 -3.43 12.27 0.43
C LEU A 178 -2.11 12.62 1.13
N GLY A 179 -1.63 13.85 0.97
CA GLY A 179 -0.46 14.39 1.67
C GLY A 179 -0.61 14.34 3.20
N VAL A 180 -1.77 14.75 3.73
CA VAL A 180 -2.07 14.63 5.17
C VAL A 180 -2.07 13.17 5.61
N ARG A 181 -2.70 12.29 4.81
CA ARG A 181 -2.83 10.85 5.11
C ARG A 181 -1.47 10.17 5.21
N VAL A 182 -0.57 10.39 4.23
CA VAL A 182 0.78 9.81 4.24
C VAL A 182 1.63 10.36 5.39
N SER A 183 1.52 11.65 5.71
CA SER A 183 2.22 12.27 6.83
C SER A 183 1.83 11.63 8.17
N ARG A 184 0.54 11.39 8.41
CA ARG A 184 0.05 10.72 9.62
C ARG A 184 0.51 9.27 9.73
N ALA A 185 0.44 8.52 8.64
CA ALA A 185 0.89 7.13 8.60
C ALA A 185 2.42 7.04 8.83
N ALA A 186 3.20 7.89 8.17
CA ALA A 186 4.65 7.95 8.37
C ALA A 186 5.03 8.35 9.80
N ALA A 187 4.32 9.29 10.42
CA ALA A 187 4.55 9.66 11.83
C ALA A 187 4.35 8.48 12.79
N ARG A 188 3.32 7.65 12.54
CA ARG A 188 3.04 6.44 13.32
C ARG A 188 4.15 5.40 13.18
N MET A 189 4.63 5.20 11.96
CA MET A 189 5.73 4.27 11.67
C MET A 189 7.07 4.76 12.22
N ALA A 190 7.35 6.06 12.18
CA ALA A 190 8.58 6.65 12.70
C ALA A 190 8.65 6.62 14.23
N ALA A 191 7.51 6.78 14.93
CA ALA A 191 7.44 6.74 16.40
C ALA A 191 7.73 5.35 16.98
N GLY A 192 7.54 4.28 16.20
CA GLY A 192 7.68 2.89 16.63
C GLY A 192 9.11 2.34 16.66
N ARG A 193 10.14 3.17 16.44
CA ARG A 193 11.55 2.75 16.62
C ARG A 193 12.04 2.93 18.06
N ASP A 194 11.46 3.85 18.83
CA ASP A 194 11.95 4.24 20.17
C ASP A 194 10.88 4.30 21.30
N ASP A 195 9.57 4.28 21.00
CA ASP A 195 8.48 4.31 22.01
C ASP A 195 7.81 2.92 22.17
N PRO A 196 7.43 2.50 23.39
CA PRO A 196 6.56 1.33 23.58
C PRO A 196 5.18 1.56 22.92
N PRO A 197 4.52 0.51 22.41
CA PRO A 197 3.22 0.64 21.76
C PRO A 197 2.19 1.26 22.70
N ALA A 198 1.50 2.30 22.24
CA ALA A 198 0.35 2.84 22.94
C ALA A 198 -0.90 2.00 22.59
N GLY A 199 -1.36 1.16 23.51
CA GLY A 199 -2.58 0.36 23.38
C GLY A 199 -2.38 -1.12 23.70
N GLY A 200 -3.49 -1.86 23.83
CA GLY A 200 -3.47 -3.32 23.97
C GLY A 200 -2.94 -4.02 22.70
N PRO A 201 -2.79 -5.35 22.71
CA PRO A 201 -2.25 -6.10 21.57
C PRO A 201 -2.99 -5.79 20.27
N GLY A 202 -2.27 -5.76 19.15
CA GLY A 202 -2.89 -5.61 17.82
C GLY A 202 -3.77 -6.82 17.53
N ARG A 203 -4.97 -6.60 16.97
CA ARG A 203 -5.89 -7.69 16.63
C ARG A 203 -5.74 -8.08 15.18
N ILE A 204 -5.51 -9.35 14.90
CA ILE A 204 -5.28 -9.86 13.54
C ILE A 204 -6.25 -10.99 13.23
N ALA A 205 -6.96 -10.87 12.12
CA ALA A 205 -7.71 -11.98 11.55
C ALA A 205 -6.88 -12.64 10.44
N VAL A 206 -6.50 -13.90 10.63
CA VAL A 206 -5.90 -14.74 9.60
C VAL A 206 -7.01 -15.59 9.00
N ILE A 207 -7.38 -15.31 7.76
CA ILE A 207 -8.55 -15.90 7.09
C ILE A 207 -8.07 -16.67 5.86
N CYS A 208 -8.46 -17.93 5.71
CA CYS A 208 -8.07 -18.67 4.51
C CYS A 208 -9.16 -19.57 3.94
N ASP A 209 -9.07 -19.84 2.64
CA ASP A 209 -9.74 -21.00 2.04
C ASP A 209 -9.09 -22.27 2.57
N PRO A 210 -9.81 -23.10 3.35
CA PRO A 210 -9.19 -24.17 4.07
C PRO A 210 -9.12 -25.46 3.25
N ARG A 211 -9.51 -25.49 1.97
CA ARG A 211 -9.62 -26.75 1.22
C ARG A 211 -8.30 -27.50 1.11
N GLU A 212 -7.19 -26.79 0.95
CA GLU A 212 -5.86 -27.39 0.81
C GLU A 212 -5.08 -27.40 2.12
N GLY A 213 -4.40 -28.52 2.39
CA GLY A 213 -3.53 -28.67 3.55
C GLY A 213 -2.42 -27.63 3.58
N ALA A 214 -1.83 -27.33 2.42
CA ALA A 214 -0.78 -26.33 2.31
C ALA A 214 -1.26 -24.92 2.66
N THR A 215 -2.44 -24.50 2.19
CA THR A 215 -3.00 -23.18 2.55
C THR A 215 -3.26 -23.08 4.05
N ARG A 216 -3.79 -24.15 4.68
CA ARG A 216 -3.99 -24.20 6.12
C ARG A 216 -2.68 -24.13 6.91
N ALA A 217 -1.63 -24.79 6.41
CA ALA A 217 -0.30 -24.76 7.04
C ALA A 217 0.32 -23.36 6.99
N LEU A 218 0.22 -22.66 5.85
CA LEU A 218 0.65 -21.26 5.74
C LEU A 218 -0.15 -20.36 6.68
N ALA A 219 -1.48 -20.49 6.72
CA ALA A 219 -2.33 -19.69 7.61
C ALA A 219 -1.97 -19.89 9.09
N ALA A 220 -1.72 -21.13 9.52
CA ALA A 220 -1.28 -21.43 10.88
C ALA A 220 0.09 -20.81 11.20
N ALA A 221 1.06 -20.88 10.27
CA ALA A 221 2.38 -20.27 10.45
C ALA A 221 2.32 -18.73 10.50
N LEU A 222 1.49 -18.08 9.67
CA LEU A 222 1.24 -16.63 9.78
C LEU A 222 0.63 -16.28 11.16
N ALA A 223 -0.35 -17.05 11.62
CA ALA A 223 -0.97 -16.85 12.93
C ALA A 223 0.05 -17.01 14.07
N GLU A 224 0.91 -18.03 14.01
CA GLU A 224 2.00 -18.24 14.96
C GLU A 224 2.94 -17.03 15.02
N GLY A 225 3.41 -16.55 13.86
CA GLY A 225 4.27 -15.38 13.80
C GLY A 225 3.63 -14.11 14.34
N ALA A 226 2.35 -13.90 14.05
CA ALA A 226 1.58 -12.80 14.60
C ALA A 226 1.44 -12.87 16.13
N MET A 227 1.09 -14.05 16.68
CA MET A 227 1.00 -14.27 18.13
C MET A 227 2.35 -14.09 18.82
N ALA A 228 3.44 -14.60 18.24
CA ALA A 228 4.79 -14.43 18.74
C ALA A 228 5.23 -12.96 18.78
N ALA A 229 4.70 -12.14 17.88
CA ALA A 229 4.89 -10.69 17.88
C ALA A 229 3.90 -9.93 18.80
N GLY A 230 3.11 -10.65 19.61
CA GLY A 230 2.22 -10.08 20.62
C GLY A 230 0.83 -9.68 20.14
N ALA A 231 0.40 -10.14 18.96
CA ALA A 231 -0.96 -9.89 18.48
C ALA A 231 -2.00 -10.86 19.10
N GLU A 232 -3.21 -10.37 19.31
CA GLU A 232 -4.39 -11.22 19.50
C GLU A 232 -4.86 -11.71 18.13
N VAL A 233 -4.93 -13.03 17.93
CA VAL A 233 -5.17 -13.62 16.61
C VAL A 233 -6.46 -14.43 16.56
N ARG A 234 -7.27 -14.22 15.51
CA ARG A 234 -8.33 -15.14 15.08
C ARG A 234 -7.90 -15.84 13.81
N LEU A 235 -7.72 -17.16 13.86
CA LEU A 235 -7.46 -18.01 12.71
C LEU A 235 -8.76 -18.67 12.25
N LEU A 236 -9.25 -18.34 11.06
CA LEU A 236 -10.61 -18.63 10.61
C LEU A 236 -10.64 -19.16 9.16
N PRO A 237 -11.39 -20.23 8.86
CA PRO A 237 -11.68 -20.64 7.49
C PRO A 237 -12.76 -19.74 6.86
N VAL A 238 -12.76 -19.57 5.54
CA VAL A 238 -13.95 -19.10 4.81
C VAL A 238 -14.93 -20.24 4.52
N GLY A 239 -16.20 -19.90 4.37
CA GLY A 239 -17.29 -20.85 4.09
C GLY A 239 -17.82 -21.58 5.33
N ALA A 240 -18.69 -22.56 5.10
CA ALA A 240 -19.41 -23.28 6.17
C ALA A 240 -18.54 -24.31 6.94
N SER A 241 -17.32 -24.59 6.44
CA SER A 241 -16.42 -25.57 7.04
C SER A 241 -15.85 -25.10 8.37
N ARG A 242 -15.65 -26.03 9.30
CA ARG A 242 -14.93 -25.79 10.58
C ARG A 242 -13.51 -26.33 10.48
N HIS A 243 -12.53 -25.50 10.81
CA HIS A 243 -11.12 -25.88 10.88
C HIS A 243 -10.48 -25.24 12.12
N TRP A 244 -9.43 -25.87 12.67
CA TRP A 244 -8.78 -25.43 13.92
C TRP A 244 -9.75 -25.31 15.12
N GLY A 245 -10.86 -26.06 15.11
CA GLY A 245 -11.94 -25.91 16.10
C GLY A 245 -12.75 -24.60 15.96
N SER A 246 -12.44 -23.77 14.97
CA SER A 246 -13.07 -22.46 14.74
C SER A 246 -14.29 -22.54 13.82
N ARG A 247 -15.16 -21.53 13.92
CA ARG A 247 -16.27 -21.30 12.97
C ARG A 247 -15.74 -20.64 11.68
N GLY A 248 -16.55 -20.65 10.62
CA GLY A 248 -16.31 -19.82 9.45
C GLY A 248 -16.20 -18.33 9.79
N ALA A 249 -15.31 -17.64 9.08
CA ALA A 249 -15.12 -16.19 9.19
C ALA A 249 -16.40 -15.44 8.82
N THR A 250 -16.65 -14.31 9.47
CA THR A 250 -17.73 -13.38 9.13
C THR A 250 -17.17 -11.96 9.00
N PRO A 251 -17.90 -11.02 8.37
CA PRO A 251 -17.49 -9.62 8.32
C PRO A 251 -17.19 -9.01 9.70
N ALA A 252 -17.86 -9.47 10.76
CA ALA A 252 -17.60 -9.03 12.13
C ALA A 252 -16.16 -9.35 12.62
N ASP A 253 -15.51 -10.38 12.07
CA ASP A 253 -14.11 -10.68 12.37
C ASP A 253 -13.17 -9.67 11.71
N VAL A 254 -13.46 -9.26 10.47
CA VAL A 254 -12.70 -8.22 9.75
C VAL A 254 -12.88 -6.87 10.42
N GLU A 255 -14.09 -6.59 10.90
CA GLU A 255 -14.40 -5.40 11.68
C GLU A 255 -13.64 -5.35 13.01
N TRP A 256 -13.62 -6.46 13.75
CA TRP A 256 -12.89 -6.60 15.01
C TRP A 256 -11.37 -6.43 14.84
N ALA A 257 -10.82 -6.94 13.74
CA ALA A 257 -9.38 -6.94 13.51
C ALA A 257 -8.83 -5.55 13.17
N ASP A 258 -7.64 -5.22 13.65
CA ASP A 258 -6.90 -4.05 13.19
C ASP A 258 -6.12 -4.35 11.89
N ALA A 259 -5.88 -5.63 11.61
CA ALA A 259 -5.27 -6.11 10.38
C ALA A 259 -5.79 -7.48 9.91
N VAL A 260 -5.69 -7.73 8.61
CA VAL A 260 -6.07 -9.02 8.00
C VAL A 260 -4.90 -9.66 7.26
N ALA A 261 -4.79 -10.98 7.39
CA ALA A 261 -3.99 -11.81 6.51
C ALA A 261 -4.92 -12.77 5.80
N MET A 262 -5.01 -12.71 4.47
CA MET A 262 -5.93 -13.56 3.70
C MET A 262 -5.20 -14.45 2.72
N GLY A 263 -5.64 -15.71 2.59
CA GLY A 263 -5.00 -16.60 1.63
C GLY A 263 -5.87 -17.73 1.11
N ALA A 264 -5.54 -18.18 -0.09
CA ALA A 264 -6.25 -19.23 -0.79
C ALA A 264 -5.35 -19.91 -1.81
N HIS A 265 -5.80 -21.05 -2.34
CA HIS A 265 -5.22 -21.57 -3.56
C HIS A 265 -5.54 -20.62 -4.73
N ALA A 266 -4.49 -20.18 -5.43
CA ALA A 266 -4.57 -19.36 -6.61
C ALA A 266 -5.03 -20.20 -7.81
N ARG A 267 -6.10 -19.76 -8.47
CA ARG A 267 -6.61 -20.36 -9.71
C ARG A 267 -6.70 -19.27 -10.76
N ILE A 268 -6.27 -19.56 -11.99
CA ILE A 268 -6.41 -18.65 -13.14
C ILE A 268 -5.93 -17.20 -12.87
N GLY A 269 -4.93 -17.04 -12.00
CA GLY A 269 -4.39 -15.73 -11.62
C GLY A 269 -5.23 -14.92 -10.62
N THR A 270 -6.16 -15.55 -9.89
CA THR A 270 -6.93 -14.94 -8.80
C THR A 270 -7.04 -15.88 -7.59
N VAL A 271 -7.50 -15.36 -6.45
CA VAL A 271 -7.81 -16.17 -5.26
C VAL A 271 -9.08 -17.00 -5.46
N SER A 272 -9.34 -17.92 -4.55
CA SER A 272 -10.46 -18.85 -4.73
C SER A 272 -11.84 -18.16 -4.68
N PRO A 273 -12.87 -18.71 -5.35
CA PRO A 273 -14.23 -18.17 -5.30
C PRO A 273 -14.80 -18.03 -3.89
N LEU A 274 -14.44 -18.93 -2.97
CA LEU A 274 -14.88 -18.85 -1.57
C LEU A 274 -14.29 -17.64 -0.86
N LEU A 275 -13.00 -17.35 -1.08
CA LEU A 275 -12.39 -16.17 -0.49
C LEU A 275 -12.92 -14.88 -1.14
N LEU A 276 -13.17 -14.88 -2.45
CA LEU A 276 -13.79 -13.74 -3.14
C LEU A 276 -15.19 -13.44 -2.62
N GLN A 277 -16.03 -14.47 -2.44
CA GLN A 277 -17.36 -14.31 -1.86
C GLN A 277 -17.29 -13.70 -0.45
N PHE A 278 -16.36 -14.16 0.38
CA PHE A 278 -16.17 -13.59 1.72
C PHE A 278 -15.72 -12.12 1.68
N ILE A 279 -14.85 -11.74 0.74
CA ILE A 279 -14.44 -10.34 0.54
C ILE A 279 -15.65 -9.49 0.13
N GLU A 280 -16.53 -10.00 -0.73
CA GLU A 280 -17.79 -9.35 -1.13
C GLU A 280 -18.75 -9.18 0.05
N GLU A 281 -18.86 -10.17 0.95
CA GLU A 281 -19.66 -10.06 2.19
C GLU A 281 -19.20 -8.91 3.11
N CYS A 282 -17.95 -8.46 2.98
CA CYS A 282 -17.42 -7.31 3.73
C CYS A 282 -17.80 -5.95 3.13
N GLU A 283 -18.52 -5.91 2.00
CA GLU A 283 -18.89 -4.68 1.30
C GLU A 283 -19.62 -3.65 2.16
N PRO A 284 -20.55 -4.01 3.08
CA PRO A 284 -21.16 -3.01 3.98
C PRO A 284 -20.14 -2.31 4.91
N LEU A 285 -19.09 -3.02 5.32
CA LEU A 285 -18.01 -2.43 6.12
C LEU A 285 -17.13 -1.51 5.28
N ARG A 286 -16.87 -1.89 4.02
CA ARG A 286 -16.15 -1.06 3.07
C ARG A 286 -16.92 0.23 2.80
N ALA A 287 -18.20 0.14 2.45
CA ALA A 287 -19.06 1.28 2.12
C ALA A 287 -19.19 2.28 3.28
N SER A 288 -19.15 1.80 4.52
CA SER A 288 -19.19 2.64 5.73
C SER A 288 -17.83 3.19 6.17
N GLY A 289 -16.74 2.92 5.43
CA GLY A 289 -15.39 3.39 5.77
C GLY A 289 -14.73 2.65 6.93
N ARG A 290 -15.34 1.59 7.45
CA ARG A 290 -14.86 0.86 8.63
C ARG A 290 -13.63 -0.01 8.35
N LEU A 291 -13.29 -0.19 7.08
CA LEU A 291 -12.09 -0.90 6.64
C LEU A 291 -10.89 0.04 6.37
N ASP A 292 -11.12 1.36 6.36
CA ASP A 292 -10.10 2.34 6.01
C ASP A 292 -8.93 2.32 7.00
N GLY A 293 -7.71 2.26 6.48
CA GLY A 293 -6.48 2.27 7.27
C GLY A 293 -6.13 0.96 7.99
N LYS A 294 -6.95 -0.09 7.89
CA LYS A 294 -6.57 -1.44 8.38
C LYS A 294 -5.36 -1.95 7.60
N ALA A 295 -4.47 -2.70 8.26
CA ALA A 295 -3.35 -3.33 7.56
C ALA A 295 -3.79 -4.63 6.87
N ALA A 296 -3.22 -4.94 5.71
CA ALA A 296 -3.56 -6.14 4.94
C ALA A 296 -2.34 -6.83 4.32
N THR A 297 -2.33 -8.16 4.32
CA THR A 297 -1.32 -8.97 3.63
C THR A 297 -1.94 -10.23 3.03
N GLY A 298 -1.36 -10.74 1.94
CA GLY A 298 -1.86 -11.92 1.22
C GLY A 298 -0.86 -13.08 1.24
N PHE A 299 -1.37 -14.31 1.15
CA PHE A 299 -0.56 -15.52 0.91
C PHE A 299 -1.34 -16.50 0.02
N VAL A 300 -0.64 -17.34 -0.76
CA VAL A 300 -1.31 -18.23 -1.72
C VAL A 300 -0.67 -19.61 -1.81
N THR A 301 -1.41 -20.58 -2.34
CA THR A 301 -0.85 -21.83 -2.85
C THR A 301 -1.11 -21.95 -4.35
N THR A 302 -0.26 -22.67 -5.08
CA THR A 302 -0.40 -22.91 -6.52
C THR A 302 -0.11 -24.37 -6.86
N SER A 303 -0.49 -24.80 -8.06
CA SER A 303 -0.10 -26.12 -8.57
C SER A 303 1.36 -26.14 -9.08
N HIS A 304 1.82 -25.05 -9.70
CA HIS A 304 3.17 -24.93 -10.26
C HIS A 304 3.83 -23.59 -9.84
N PRO A 305 5.17 -23.48 -9.92
CA PRO A 305 5.90 -22.28 -9.44
C PRO A 305 5.44 -20.95 -10.04
N HIS A 306 5.08 -20.95 -11.33
CA HIS A 306 4.67 -19.74 -12.06
C HIS A 306 3.21 -19.80 -12.53
N SER A 307 2.35 -20.59 -11.87
CA SER A 307 0.93 -20.71 -12.24
C SER A 307 0.03 -19.68 -11.52
N GLY A 308 0.51 -18.43 -11.41
CA GLY A 308 -0.30 -17.30 -10.94
C GLY A 308 -0.26 -16.99 -9.44
N SER A 309 0.81 -17.36 -8.73
CA SER A 309 1.02 -16.96 -7.33
C SER A 309 1.09 -15.43 -7.17
N GLU A 310 1.91 -14.78 -7.99
CA GLU A 310 2.10 -13.33 -7.99
C GLU A 310 0.83 -12.59 -8.47
N SER A 311 0.23 -13.03 -9.58
CA SER A 311 -0.96 -12.38 -10.14
C SER A 311 -2.17 -12.51 -9.21
N ALA A 312 -2.34 -13.64 -8.53
CA ALA A 312 -3.42 -13.80 -7.56
C ALA A 312 -3.26 -12.88 -6.34
N LEU A 313 -2.02 -12.68 -5.86
CA LEU A 313 -1.74 -11.73 -4.79
C LEU A 313 -2.01 -10.28 -5.24
N LEU A 314 -1.57 -9.90 -6.44
CA LEU A 314 -1.87 -8.58 -7.01
C LEU A 314 -3.38 -8.35 -7.18
N ALA A 315 -4.12 -9.35 -7.66
CA ALA A 315 -5.58 -9.29 -7.78
C ALA A 315 -6.26 -9.16 -6.41
N PHE A 316 -5.78 -9.88 -5.40
CA PHE A 316 -6.23 -9.72 -4.01
C PHE A 316 -5.99 -8.30 -3.50
N TYR A 317 -4.81 -7.74 -3.74
CA TYR A 317 -4.48 -6.38 -3.30
C TYR A 317 -5.30 -5.30 -4.00
N ASN A 318 -5.80 -5.54 -5.22
CA ASN A 318 -6.78 -4.62 -5.83
C ASN A 318 -8.00 -4.44 -4.92
N ALA A 319 -8.54 -5.52 -4.34
CA ALA A 319 -9.64 -5.42 -3.38
C ALA A 319 -9.23 -4.68 -2.09
N MET A 320 -8.02 -4.92 -1.58
CA MET A 320 -7.52 -4.23 -0.39
C MET A 320 -7.33 -2.72 -0.60
N HIS A 321 -6.97 -2.29 -1.81
CA HIS A 321 -6.94 -0.87 -2.16
C HIS A 321 -8.34 -0.23 -2.05
N HIS A 322 -9.40 -0.92 -2.50
CA HIS A 322 -10.79 -0.46 -2.37
C HIS A 322 -11.24 -0.31 -0.92
N TRP A 323 -10.67 -1.10 0.00
CA TRP A 323 -10.90 -0.98 1.43
C TRP A 323 -10.25 0.26 2.04
N GLY A 324 -9.35 0.93 1.33
CA GLY A 324 -8.48 1.96 1.91
C GLY A 324 -7.43 1.37 2.85
N ALA A 325 -7.12 0.07 2.70
CA ALA A 325 -6.16 -0.62 3.55
C ALA A 325 -4.73 -0.11 3.31
N VAL A 326 -3.88 -0.29 4.33
CA VAL A 326 -2.42 -0.21 4.20
C VAL A 326 -1.90 -1.60 3.87
N ILE A 327 -1.35 -1.78 2.68
CA ILE A 327 -0.83 -3.09 2.27
C ILE A 327 0.55 -3.30 2.86
N VAL A 328 0.75 -4.46 3.49
CA VAL A 328 1.94 -4.86 4.23
C VAL A 328 2.54 -6.10 3.56
N PRO A 329 3.26 -5.95 2.44
CA PRO A 329 3.84 -7.08 1.72
C PRO A 329 5.17 -7.50 2.35
N PRO A 330 5.57 -8.78 2.33
CA PRO A 330 6.85 -9.19 2.91
C PRO A 330 8.05 -8.49 2.26
N GLY A 331 7.98 -8.17 0.96
CA GLY A 331 9.13 -7.69 0.20
C GLY A 331 10.30 -8.66 0.30
N TYR A 332 11.52 -8.13 0.23
CA TYR A 332 12.74 -8.90 0.56
C TYR A 332 13.31 -8.47 1.91
N THR A 333 12.44 -8.23 2.89
CA THR A 333 12.80 -7.62 4.18
C THR A 333 13.40 -8.60 5.18
N ASP A 334 13.43 -9.90 4.86
CA ASP A 334 14.07 -10.95 5.65
C ASP A 334 14.65 -12.05 4.72
N PRO A 335 15.83 -12.62 5.05
CA PRO A 335 16.43 -13.71 4.27
C PRO A 335 15.53 -14.94 4.08
N SER A 336 14.57 -15.18 4.99
CA SER A 336 13.61 -16.27 4.86
C SER A 336 12.78 -16.15 3.59
N ILE A 337 12.50 -14.93 3.11
CA ILE A 337 11.69 -14.73 1.91
C ILE A 337 12.41 -15.27 0.68
N THR A 338 13.69 -14.93 0.50
CA THR A 338 14.51 -15.44 -0.60
C THR A 338 14.67 -16.95 -0.50
N THR A 339 14.88 -17.46 0.72
CA THR A 339 15.03 -18.91 0.96
C THR A 339 13.76 -19.69 0.61
N ALA A 340 12.58 -19.10 0.81
CA ALA A 340 11.28 -19.68 0.46
C ALA A 340 10.88 -19.49 -1.02
N GLY A 341 11.82 -19.12 -1.90
CA GLY A 341 11.59 -18.95 -3.35
C GLY A 341 11.39 -17.50 -3.81
N GLY A 342 11.37 -16.54 -2.89
CA GLY A 342 11.46 -15.10 -3.23
C GLY A 342 10.21 -14.50 -3.86
N ASN A 343 9.11 -14.41 -3.10
CA ASN A 343 7.89 -13.72 -3.53
C ASN A 343 7.66 -12.44 -2.70
N PRO A 344 7.90 -11.24 -3.24
CA PRO A 344 7.78 -10.00 -2.48
C PRO A 344 6.32 -9.59 -2.21
N TYR A 345 5.36 -10.13 -2.96
CA TYR A 345 3.94 -9.80 -2.83
C TYR A 345 3.31 -10.51 -1.64
N GLY A 346 3.80 -11.68 -1.26
CA GLY A 346 3.23 -12.54 -0.21
C GLY A 346 3.80 -13.96 -0.28
N ILE A 347 3.82 -14.69 0.83
CA ILE A 347 4.31 -16.07 0.84
C ILE A 347 3.45 -16.93 -0.09
N SER A 348 4.13 -17.75 -0.90
CA SER A 348 3.49 -18.72 -1.76
C SER A 348 4.10 -20.12 -1.62
N HIS A 349 3.28 -21.15 -1.72
CA HIS A 349 3.72 -22.55 -1.82
C HIS A 349 3.20 -23.19 -3.11
N THR A 350 4.03 -23.96 -3.81
CA THR A 350 3.62 -24.71 -5.00
C THR A 350 3.57 -26.20 -4.71
N ALA A 351 2.50 -26.87 -5.16
CA ALA A 351 2.34 -28.32 -5.03
C ALA A 351 3.44 -29.11 -5.75
N ALA A 352 4.12 -28.51 -6.74
CA ALA A 352 5.30 -29.09 -7.39
C ALA A 352 6.46 -29.37 -6.42
N ASP A 353 6.56 -28.61 -5.32
CA ASP A 353 7.60 -28.78 -4.29
C ASP A 353 7.16 -29.74 -3.17
N GLY A 354 5.95 -30.29 -3.28
CA GLY A 354 5.37 -31.24 -2.33
C GLY A 354 3.98 -30.83 -1.84
N PRO A 355 3.27 -31.76 -1.19
CA PRO A 355 1.89 -31.55 -0.75
C PRO A 355 1.75 -30.54 0.40
N LEU A 356 2.84 -30.25 1.13
CA LEU A 356 2.89 -29.30 2.23
C LEU A 356 4.10 -28.36 2.07
N PRO A 357 4.03 -27.12 2.61
CA PRO A 357 5.14 -26.19 2.60
C PRO A 357 6.36 -26.76 3.34
N SER A 358 7.56 -26.46 2.82
CA SER A 358 8.81 -26.78 3.49
C SER A 358 8.98 -25.98 4.77
N ARG A 359 9.98 -26.33 5.58
CA ARG A 359 10.32 -25.59 6.79
C ARG A 359 10.68 -24.13 6.48
N GLU A 360 11.38 -23.91 5.37
CA GLU A 360 11.79 -22.60 4.89
C GLU A 360 10.58 -21.74 4.52
N THR A 361 9.60 -22.32 3.80
CA THR A 361 8.36 -21.63 3.45
C THR A 361 7.51 -21.31 4.68
N LEU A 362 7.45 -22.23 5.66
CA LEU A 362 6.76 -21.96 6.94
C LEU A 362 7.46 -20.87 7.75
N ALA A 363 8.80 -20.84 7.78
CA ALA A 363 9.56 -19.77 8.44
C ALA A 363 9.29 -18.39 7.82
N ALA A 364 9.21 -18.32 6.48
CA ALA A 364 8.82 -17.10 5.78
C ALA A 364 7.38 -16.66 6.10
N ALA A 365 6.46 -17.62 6.26
CA ALA A 365 5.09 -17.37 6.68
C ALA A 365 5.02 -16.82 8.12
N VAL A 366 5.78 -17.40 9.06
CA VAL A 366 5.95 -16.89 10.43
C VAL A 366 6.48 -15.45 10.39
N PHE A 367 7.51 -15.19 9.57
CA PHE A 367 8.02 -13.83 9.40
C PHE A 367 6.93 -12.86 8.91
N GLN A 368 6.19 -13.19 7.85
CA GLN A 368 5.15 -12.34 7.29
C GLN A 368 4.05 -12.03 8.32
N GLY A 369 3.64 -13.03 9.11
CA GLY A 369 2.68 -12.85 10.21
C GLY A 369 3.20 -11.92 11.31
N GLY A 370 4.45 -12.13 11.75
CA GLY A 370 5.08 -11.26 12.74
C GLY A 370 5.30 -9.83 12.24
N ARG A 371 5.64 -9.67 10.95
CA ARG A 371 5.76 -8.35 10.32
C ARG A 371 4.43 -7.62 10.30
N LEU A 372 3.34 -8.30 9.91
CA LEU A 372 2.00 -7.72 9.94
C LEU A 372 1.66 -7.20 11.34
N ALA A 373 1.93 -7.99 12.40
CA ALA A 373 1.67 -7.60 13.78
C ALA A 373 2.46 -6.38 14.24
N ARG A 374 3.76 -6.31 13.94
CA ARG A 374 4.60 -5.15 14.29
C ARG A 374 4.12 -3.88 13.60
N VAL A 375 3.88 -3.95 12.28
CA VAL A 375 3.39 -2.81 11.50
C VAL A 375 2.02 -2.35 11.99
N THR A 376 1.10 -3.28 12.23
CA THR A 376 -0.25 -2.98 12.75
C THR A 376 -0.20 -2.25 14.08
N THR A 377 0.68 -2.72 14.98
CA THR A 377 0.89 -2.10 16.29
C THR A 377 1.38 -0.66 16.15
N GLN A 378 2.33 -0.40 15.24
CA GLN A 378 2.84 0.94 14.97
C GLN A 378 1.75 1.85 14.36
N LEU A 379 0.98 1.35 13.39
CA LEU A 379 -0.10 2.09 12.71
C LEU A 379 -1.28 2.45 13.63
N ARG A 380 -1.45 1.78 14.77
CA ARG A 380 -2.47 2.10 15.78
C ARG A 380 -2.05 3.23 16.73
N GLY A 381 -0.78 3.60 16.74
CA GLY A 381 -0.25 4.62 17.65
C GLY A 381 -0.92 6.00 17.50
N PRO A 382 -0.96 6.80 18.57
CA PRO A 382 -1.55 8.13 18.54
C PRO A 382 -0.79 9.04 17.57
N THR A 383 -1.55 9.84 16.82
CA THR A 383 -1.01 10.89 15.95
C THR A 383 -1.07 12.24 16.64
N ARG A 384 -0.11 13.12 16.31
CA ARG A 384 -0.24 14.55 16.62
C ARG A 384 -1.52 15.08 15.95
N PRO A 385 -2.33 15.94 16.61
CA PRO A 385 -3.43 16.61 15.93
C PRO A 385 -2.86 17.36 14.72
N ALA A 386 -3.52 17.22 13.57
CA ALA A 386 -3.16 18.00 12.39
C ALA A 386 -3.52 19.47 12.61
N ALA A 387 -2.86 20.38 11.88
CA ALA A 387 -3.53 21.63 11.57
C ALA A 387 -4.82 21.32 10.78
N ALA A 388 -5.80 22.22 10.81
CA ALA A 388 -7.15 22.01 10.28
C ALA A 388 -7.19 21.21 8.95
N ALA A 389 -8.18 20.32 8.81
CA ALA A 389 -8.33 19.51 7.61
C ALA A 389 -8.39 20.40 6.35
N PRO A 390 -7.88 19.92 5.19
CA PRO A 390 -7.97 20.65 3.94
C PRO A 390 -9.41 21.09 3.65
N ALA A 391 -9.65 22.39 3.51
CA ALA A 391 -10.98 22.95 3.27
C ALA A 391 -11.55 22.43 1.94
N ARG A 392 -12.85 22.16 1.90
CA ARG A 392 -13.52 21.74 0.66
C ARG A 392 -13.45 22.88 -0.36
N PRO A 393 -13.40 22.56 -1.67
CA PRO A 393 -13.43 23.58 -2.72
C PRO A 393 -14.62 24.54 -2.62
N ALA A 394 -15.80 24.04 -2.26
CA ALA A 394 -17.01 24.86 -2.09
C ALA A 394 -16.89 25.86 -0.92
N ASP A 395 -16.23 25.47 0.17
CA ASP A 395 -16.07 26.31 1.36
C ASP A 395 -15.03 27.42 1.12
N ALA A 396 -14.02 27.16 0.27
CA ALA A 396 -12.99 28.13 -0.10
C ALA A 396 -13.50 29.25 -1.05
N GLN A 397 -14.57 29.00 -1.80
CA GLN A 397 -15.23 30.01 -2.65
C GLN A 397 -16.18 30.92 -1.87
N ALA A 398 -16.74 30.47 -0.74
CA ALA A 398 -17.62 31.27 0.11
C ALA A 398 -16.87 32.20 1.08
N ALA A 399 -15.56 32.01 1.25
CA ALA A 399 -14.69 32.80 2.12
C ALA A 399 -13.94 33.94 1.40
N ARG A 400 -14.27 34.20 0.13
CA ARG A 400 -13.80 35.33 -0.68
C ARG A 400 -14.99 36.20 -1.04
#